data_AF-A0A2V3IKC5-F1
#
_entry.id   AF-A0A2V3IKC5-F1
#
_cell.length_a   1.000
_cell.length_b   1.000
_cell.length_c   1.000
_cell.angle_alpha   90.00
_cell.angle_beta   90.00
_cell.angle_gamma   90.00
#
_symmetry.space_group_name_H-M   'P 1'
#
loop_
_entity.id
_entity.type
_entity.pdbx_description
1 polymer ?
#
loop_
_entity_poly.entity_id
_entity_poly.type
_entity_poly.pdbx_seq_one_letter_code
_entity_poly.pdbx_strand_id
1 'polypeptide(L)'
;MQTEVNSVTDAILNENLEVYEMVAAIEADVIVTNDALKSMDQMRNEMSAQEIEKIEKDGDLVIDAVEEAGRLALAASQDGRKVYKGSRNLARLAAKARKANRDAEVAEKRLKSEETRAEKDGTECTTCPGLRDDVERLKSEGKKRCDCGWTSCQTSSRGQQECS
;
A
#
# COMPACT_ATOMS: atom_id res chain seq x y z
N MET A 1 -6.60 -11.21 10.61
CA MET A 1 -6.83 -9.76 10.42
C MET A 1 -5.73 -8.86 11.00
N GLN A 2 -5.50 -8.80 12.33
CA GLN A 2 -4.47 -7.88 12.88
C GLN A 2 -3.04 -8.30 12.51
N THR A 3 -2.80 -9.61 12.40
CA THR A 3 -1.54 -10.21 11.94
C THR A 3 -1.28 -10.01 10.45
N GLU A 4 -2.32 -10.05 9.61
CA GLU A 4 -2.18 -9.89 8.15
C GLU A 4 -1.87 -8.43 7.76
N VAL A 5 -2.47 -7.44 8.45
CA VAL A 5 -2.18 -6.02 8.22
C VAL A 5 -0.72 -5.67 8.56
N ASN A 6 -0.15 -6.30 9.60
CA ASN A 6 1.27 -6.13 9.92
C ASN A 6 2.16 -6.74 8.82
N SER A 7 1.84 -7.94 8.34
CA SER A 7 2.62 -8.58 7.26
C SER A 7 2.63 -7.80 5.94
N VAL A 8 1.53 -7.14 5.60
CA VAL A 8 1.44 -6.30 4.39
C VAL A 8 2.26 -5.01 4.58
N THR A 9 2.28 -4.45 5.78
CA THR A 9 3.05 -3.24 6.08
C THR A 9 4.55 -3.53 6.04
N ASP A 10 4.96 -4.69 6.58
CA ASP A 10 6.35 -5.16 6.55
C ASP A 10 6.81 -5.48 5.12
N ALA A 11 5.96 -6.11 4.30
CA ALA A 11 6.25 -6.35 2.88
C ALA A 11 6.44 -5.06 2.08
N ILE A 12 5.58 -4.05 2.29
CA ILE A 12 5.71 -2.74 1.64
C ILE A 12 6.99 -2.01 2.08
N LEU A 13 7.34 -2.09 3.37
CA LEU A 13 8.58 -1.51 3.89
C LEU A 13 9.81 -2.18 3.28
N ASN A 14 9.79 -3.51 3.14
CA ASN A 14 10.90 -4.27 2.58
C ASN A 14 11.07 -4.03 1.07
N GLU A 15 9.99 -4.06 0.29
CA GLU A 15 10.04 -3.75 -1.15
C GLU A 15 10.55 -2.32 -1.42
N ASN A 16 10.11 -1.34 -0.62
CA ASN A 16 10.61 0.03 -0.76
C ASN A 16 12.09 0.14 -0.38
N LEU A 17 12.55 -0.61 0.64
CA LEU A 17 13.96 -0.63 1.03
C LEU A 17 14.83 -1.19 -0.09
N GLU A 18 14.42 -2.30 -0.70
CA GLU A 18 15.10 -2.91 -1.85
C GLU A 18 15.18 -1.95 -3.04
N VAL A 19 14.13 -1.16 -3.31
CA VAL A 19 14.16 -0.12 -4.34
C VAL A 19 15.19 0.98 -4.03
N TYR A 20 15.28 1.42 -2.77
CA TYR A 20 16.27 2.42 -2.38
C TYR A 20 17.70 1.90 -2.49
N GLU A 21 17.94 0.63 -2.13
CA GLU A 21 19.24 -0.02 -2.27
C GLU A 21 19.64 -0.19 -3.74
N MET A 22 18.71 -0.58 -4.61
CA MET A 22 18.95 -0.66 -6.06
C MET A 22 19.30 0.71 -6.66
N VAL A 23 18.57 1.76 -6.32
CA VAL A 23 18.85 3.12 -6.84
C VAL A 23 20.23 3.58 -6.40
N ALA A 24 20.60 3.39 -5.13
CA ALA A 24 21.90 3.77 -4.61
C ALA A 24 23.06 3.00 -5.29
N ALA A 25 22.87 1.70 -5.56
CA ALA A 25 23.86 0.89 -6.29
C ALA A 25 24.03 1.38 -7.73
N ILE A 26 22.93 1.67 -8.43
CA ILE A 26 22.94 2.21 -9.81
C ILE A 26 23.68 3.55 -9.85
N GLU A 27 23.38 4.47 -8.91
CA GLU A 27 24.05 5.77 -8.84
C GLU A 27 25.56 5.62 -8.63
N ALA A 28 26.00 4.70 -7.77
CA ALA A 28 27.41 4.43 -7.53
C ALA A 28 28.12 3.90 -8.79
N ASP A 29 27.52 2.94 -9.50
CA ASP A 29 28.08 2.36 -10.73
C ASP A 29 28.22 3.41 -11.85
N VAL A 30 27.25 4.32 -11.96
CA VAL A 30 27.31 5.44 -12.91
C VAL A 30 28.45 6.40 -12.58
N ILE A 31 28.63 6.74 -11.30
CA ILE A 31 29.69 7.65 -10.86
C ILE A 31 31.06 7.04 -11.18
N VAL A 32 31.28 5.77 -10.80
CA VAL A 32 32.55 5.08 -11.03
C VAL A 32 32.88 4.98 -12.52
N THR A 33 31.89 4.64 -13.35
CA THR A 33 32.06 4.53 -14.80
C THR A 33 32.36 5.88 -15.44
N ASN A 34 31.65 6.93 -15.02
CA ASN A 34 31.87 8.29 -15.54
C ASN A 34 33.26 8.82 -15.17
N ASP A 35 33.72 8.57 -13.95
CA ASP A 35 35.07 8.96 -13.52
C ASP A 35 36.16 8.18 -14.26
N ALA A 36 35.93 6.89 -14.53
CA ALA A 36 36.82 6.07 -15.36
C ALA A 36 36.93 6.62 -16.79
N LEU A 37 35.80 6.95 -17.43
CA LEU A 37 35.78 7.54 -18.77
C LEU A 37 36.48 8.90 -18.83
N LYS A 38 36.27 9.77 -17.83
CA LYS A 38 37.00 11.05 -17.74
C LYS A 38 38.50 10.87 -17.55
N SER A 39 38.91 9.90 -16.74
CA SER A 39 40.33 9.59 -16.55
C SER A 39 40.98 9.07 -17.83
N MET A 40 40.23 8.33 -18.65
CA MET A 40 40.70 7.87 -19.95
C MET A 40 40.82 8.99 -20.96
N ASP A 41 39.88 9.93 -21.00
CA ASP A 41 39.96 11.08 -21.91
C ASP A 41 41.28 11.85 -21.72
N GLN A 42 41.80 11.90 -20.49
CA GLN A 42 43.09 12.50 -20.16
C GLN A 42 44.29 11.71 -20.71
N MET A 43 44.18 10.39 -20.84
CA MET A 43 45.24 9.49 -21.33
C MET A 43 44.99 9.02 -22.77
N ARG A 44 43.98 9.56 -23.46
CA ARG A 44 43.50 9.08 -24.76
C ARG A 44 44.56 9.08 -25.86
N ASN A 45 45.49 10.04 -25.79
CA ASN A 45 46.60 10.14 -26.74
C ASN A 45 47.70 9.08 -26.51
N GLU A 46 47.70 8.42 -25.36
CA GLU A 46 48.66 7.39 -24.95
C GLU A 46 48.12 5.97 -25.15
N MET A 47 46.82 5.84 -25.45
CA MET A 47 46.15 4.55 -25.66
C MET A 47 46.09 4.19 -27.15
N SER A 48 46.10 2.89 -27.42
CA SER A 48 45.87 2.38 -28.78
C SER A 48 44.38 2.48 -29.16
N ALA A 49 44.12 2.52 -30.47
CA ALA A 49 42.75 2.54 -30.98
C ALA A 49 41.92 1.32 -30.52
N GLN A 50 42.54 0.15 -30.36
CA GLN A 50 41.87 -1.06 -29.86
C GLN A 50 41.49 -0.95 -28.38
N GLU A 51 42.33 -0.32 -27.55
CA GLU A 51 42.02 -0.10 -26.13
C GLU A 51 40.88 0.92 -25.98
N ILE A 52 40.90 1.99 -26.77
CA ILE A 52 39.81 2.98 -26.80
C ILE A 52 38.49 2.31 -27.20
N GLU A 53 38.47 1.57 -28.31
CA GLU A 53 37.27 0.88 -28.81
C GLU A 53 36.71 -0.12 -27.78
N LYS A 54 37.59 -0.89 -27.12
CA LYS A 54 37.16 -1.86 -26.11
C LYS A 54 36.48 -1.17 -24.93
N ILE A 55 37.04 -0.05 -24.47
CA ILE A 55 36.49 0.62 -23.30
C ILE A 55 35.23 1.42 -23.63
N GLU A 56 35.14 2.02 -24.82
CA GLU A 56 33.88 2.63 -25.31
C GLU A 56 32.77 1.57 -25.32
N LYS A 57 33.06 0.37 -25.84
CA LYS A 57 32.11 -0.76 -25.84
C LYS A 57 31.74 -1.25 -24.43
N ASP A 58 32.70 -1.35 -23.53
CA ASP A 58 32.43 -1.71 -22.13
C ASP A 58 31.59 -0.62 -21.44
N GLY A 59 31.81 0.65 -21.77
CA GLY A 59 31.00 1.79 -21.32
C GLY A 59 29.55 1.70 -21.81
N ASP A 60 29.33 1.40 -23.09
CA ASP A 60 27.99 1.19 -23.66
C ASP A 60 27.25 0.06 -22.93
N LEU A 61 27.92 -1.07 -22.63
CA LEU A 61 27.33 -2.17 -21.88
C LEU A 61 26.90 -1.77 -20.46
N VAL A 62 27.68 -0.91 -19.79
CA VAL A 62 27.32 -0.39 -18.47
C VAL A 62 26.13 0.56 -18.56
N ILE A 63 26.08 1.43 -19.57
CA ILE A 63 24.95 2.34 -19.79
C ILE A 63 23.65 1.55 -20.01
N ASP A 64 23.69 0.53 -20.86
CA ASP A 64 22.54 -0.35 -21.13
C ASP A 64 22.07 -1.07 -19.85
N ALA A 65 23.02 -1.59 -19.04
CA ALA A 65 22.72 -2.27 -17.79
C ALA A 65 22.10 -1.32 -16.75
N VAL A 66 22.62 -0.10 -16.63
CA VAL A 66 22.11 0.96 -15.75
C VAL A 66 20.70 1.39 -16.19
N GLU A 67 20.46 1.56 -17.48
CA GLU A 67 19.14 1.93 -18.00
C GLU A 67 18.10 0.86 -17.65
N GLU A 68 18.45 -0.42 -17.85
CA GLU A 68 17.56 -1.53 -17.51
C GLU A 68 17.31 -1.64 -16.01
N ALA A 69 18.36 -1.52 -15.18
CA ALA A 69 18.23 -1.51 -13.73
C ALA A 69 17.35 -0.34 -13.25
N GLY A 70 17.51 0.84 -13.85
CA GLY A 70 16.67 2.01 -13.58
C GLY A 70 15.19 1.78 -13.95
N ARG A 71 14.91 1.14 -15.10
CA ARG A 71 13.55 0.73 -15.48
C ARG A 71 12.93 -0.22 -14.47
N LEU A 72 13.67 -1.23 -14.03
CA LEU A 72 13.22 -2.22 -13.06
C LEU A 72 12.94 -1.58 -11.69
N ALA A 73 13.84 -0.73 -11.20
CA ALA A 73 13.65 0.00 -9.95
C ALA A 73 12.42 0.92 -10.00
N LEU A 74 12.20 1.60 -11.14
CA LEU A 74 11.02 2.42 -11.34
C LEU A 74 9.72 1.60 -11.33
N ALA A 75 9.70 0.45 -12.02
CA ALA A 75 8.55 -0.44 -12.04
C ALA A 75 8.21 -0.95 -10.63
N ALA A 76 9.21 -1.42 -9.89
CA ALA A 76 9.07 -1.86 -8.50
C ALA A 76 8.55 -0.73 -7.59
N SER A 77 9.08 0.49 -7.73
CA SER A 77 8.61 1.66 -6.98
C SER A 77 7.13 1.98 -7.26
N GLN A 78 6.72 1.92 -8.54
CA GLN A 78 5.34 2.19 -8.93
C GLN A 78 4.37 1.14 -8.39
N ASP A 79 4.76 -0.13 -8.37
CA ASP A 79 3.94 -1.21 -7.82
C ASP A 79 3.87 -1.15 -6.28
N GLY A 80 5.00 -0.93 -5.60
CA GLY A 80 5.02 -0.71 -4.15
C GLY A 80 4.13 0.46 -3.72
N ARG A 81 4.09 1.55 -4.51
CA ARG A 81 3.17 2.68 -4.28
C ARG A 81 1.70 2.29 -4.37
N LYS A 82 1.32 1.41 -5.32
CA LYS A 82 -0.07 0.93 -5.44
C LYS A 82 -0.47 0.11 -4.22
N VAL A 83 0.40 -0.81 -3.79
CA VAL A 83 0.18 -1.65 -2.61
C VAL A 83 0.03 -0.79 -1.34
N TYR A 84 0.90 0.23 -1.19
CA TYR A 84 0.81 1.18 -0.07
C TYR A 84 -0.50 1.98 -0.06
N LYS A 85 -0.97 2.48 -1.21
CA LYS A 85 -2.27 3.17 -1.28
C LYS A 85 -3.42 2.22 -0.90
N GLY A 86 -3.36 0.97 -1.35
CA GLY A 86 -4.33 -0.07 -1.01
C GLY A 86 -4.38 -0.36 0.49
N SER A 87 -3.22 -0.55 1.14
CA SER A 87 -3.14 -0.84 2.56
C SER A 87 -3.70 0.30 3.42
N ARG A 88 -3.41 1.56 3.07
CA ARG A 88 -3.95 2.73 3.76
C ARG A 88 -5.47 2.82 3.65
N ASN A 89 -6.03 2.52 2.47
CA ASN A 89 -7.48 2.49 2.26
C ASN A 89 -8.15 1.38 3.08
N LEU A 90 -7.54 0.18 3.12
CA LEU A 90 -8.01 -0.93 3.92
C LEU A 90 -8.02 -0.59 5.41
N ALA A 91 -6.94 0.02 5.92
CA ALA A 91 -6.86 0.48 7.31
C ALA A 91 -7.98 1.48 7.65
N ARG A 92 -8.29 2.40 6.72
CA ARG A 92 -9.40 3.35 6.88
C ARG A 92 -10.76 2.65 6.93
N LEU A 93 -11.00 1.68 6.05
CA LEU A 93 -12.24 0.90 6.02
C LEU A 93 -12.40 0.07 7.30
N ALA A 94 -11.34 -0.59 7.76
CA ALA A 94 -11.32 -1.34 9.01
C ALA A 94 -11.64 -0.45 10.21
N ALA A 95 -11.07 0.77 10.28
CA ALA A 95 -11.38 1.73 11.33
C ALA A 95 -12.86 2.16 11.32
N LYS A 96 -13.42 2.43 10.13
CA LYS A 96 -14.84 2.76 9.99
C LYS A 96 -15.76 1.59 10.35
N ALA A 97 -15.42 0.37 9.97
CA ALA A 97 -16.17 -0.84 10.34
C ALA A 97 -16.16 -1.08 11.85
N ARG A 98 -14.99 -0.94 12.50
CA ARG A 98 -14.88 -1.00 13.97
C ARG A 98 -15.72 0.06 14.66
N LYS A 99 -15.78 1.27 14.12
CA LYS A 99 -16.65 2.33 14.65
C LYS A 99 -18.13 1.96 14.52
N ALA A 100 -18.58 1.54 13.34
CA ALA A 100 -19.96 1.14 13.10
C ALA A 100 -20.40 -0.01 14.04
N ASN A 101 -19.52 -1.00 14.28
CA ASN A 101 -19.81 -2.08 15.23
C ASN A 101 -19.97 -1.57 16.66
N ARG A 102 -19.09 -0.67 17.12
CA ARG A 102 -19.22 -0.06 18.46
C ARG A 102 -20.50 0.76 18.59
N ASP A 103 -20.85 1.53 17.56
CA ASP A 103 -22.07 2.32 17.54
C ASP A 103 -23.31 1.40 17.58
N ALA A 104 -23.28 0.27 16.87
CA ALA A 104 -24.32 -0.76 16.92
C ALA A 104 -24.45 -1.39 18.31
N GLU A 105 -23.34 -1.73 18.98
CA GLU A 105 -23.35 -2.26 20.35
C GLU A 105 -23.96 -1.26 21.35
N VAL A 106 -23.66 0.04 21.20
CA VAL A 106 -24.27 1.08 22.05
C VAL A 106 -25.77 1.19 21.76
N ALA A 107 -26.18 1.16 20.49
CA ALA A 107 -27.59 1.19 20.10
C ALA A 107 -28.36 -0.03 20.63
N GLU A 108 -27.76 -1.23 20.58
CA GLU A 108 -28.36 -2.45 21.15
C GLU A 108 -28.55 -2.37 22.67
N LYS A 109 -27.53 -1.84 23.39
CA LYS A 109 -27.65 -1.64 24.83
C LYS A 109 -28.76 -0.66 25.18
N ARG A 110 -28.91 0.41 24.40
CA ARG A 110 -30.01 1.38 24.55
C ARG A 110 -31.37 0.74 24.28
N LEU A 111 -31.50 -0.01 23.19
CA LEU A 111 -32.73 -0.74 22.86
C LEU A 111 -33.14 -1.66 24.01
N LYS A 112 -32.21 -2.50 24.50
CA LYS A 112 -32.48 -3.42 25.63
C LYS A 112 -32.93 -2.68 26.90
N SER A 113 -32.32 -1.53 27.17
CA SER A 113 -32.68 -0.69 28.33
C SER A 113 -34.10 -0.15 28.21
N GLU A 114 -34.48 0.37 27.03
CA GLU A 114 -35.83 0.90 26.79
C GLU A 114 -36.89 -0.22 26.76
N GLU A 115 -36.59 -1.37 26.17
CA GLU A 115 -37.45 -2.56 26.22
C GLU A 115 -37.71 -3.00 27.66
N THR A 116 -36.65 -3.10 28.47
CA THR A 116 -36.76 -3.48 29.89
C THR A 116 -37.55 -2.45 30.69
N ARG A 117 -37.43 -1.17 30.36
CA ARG A 117 -38.17 -0.09 31.02
C ARG A 117 -39.66 -0.18 30.68
N ALA A 118 -39.98 -0.29 29.39
CA ALA A 118 -41.37 -0.40 28.93
C ALA A 118 -42.06 -1.64 29.52
N GLU A 119 -41.36 -2.76 29.59
CA GLU A 119 -41.85 -4.00 30.23
C GLU A 119 -42.14 -3.78 31.73
N LYS A 120 -41.23 -3.13 32.47
CA LYS A 120 -41.44 -2.79 33.89
C LYS A 120 -42.60 -1.82 34.10
N ASP A 121 -42.73 -0.83 33.23
CA ASP A 121 -43.77 0.20 33.30
C ASP A 121 -45.12 -0.32 32.79
N GLY A 122 -45.17 -1.53 32.21
CA GLY A 122 -46.37 -2.12 31.61
C GLY A 122 -46.88 -1.35 30.38
N THR A 123 -46.00 -0.62 29.71
CA THR A 123 -46.32 0.26 28.58
C THR A 123 -45.66 -0.22 27.29
N GLU A 124 -46.20 0.20 26.15
CA GLU A 124 -45.57 -0.06 24.86
C GLU A 124 -44.35 0.85 24.65
N CYS A 125 -43.23 0.27 24.22
CA CYS A 125 -42.02 1.03 23.93
C CYS A 125 -42.11 1.75 22.58
N THR A 126 -42.59 2.99 22.58
CA THR A 126 -42.77 3.79 21.35
C THR A 126 -41.47 4.16 20.63
N THR A 127 -40.33 4.16 21.34
CA THR A 127 -39.00 4.47 20.79
C THR A 127 -38.24 3.23 20.30
N CYS A 128 -38.65 2.02 20.72
CA CYS A 128 -37.95 0.78 20.39
C CYS A 128 -37.93 0.45 18.89
N PRO A 129 -39.00 0.69 18.10
CA PRO A 129 -38.95 0.46 16.65
C PRO A 129 -37.82 1.24 15.96
N GLY A 130 -37.69 2.55 16.25
CA GLY A 130 -36.62 3.37 15.69
C GLY A 130 -35.22 2.93 16.14
N LEU A 131 -35.07 2.50 17.39
CA LEU A 131 -33.80 1.94 17.89
C LEU A 131 -33.45 0.60 17.23
N ARG A 132 -34.43 -0.26 16.91
CA ARG A 132 -34.20 -1.50 16.14
C ARG A 132 -33.70 -1.18 14.72
N ASP A 133 -34.34 -0.21 14.05
CA ASP A 133 -33.93 0.22 12.71
C ASP A 133 -32.50 0.77 12.71
N ASP A 134 -32.13 1.55 13.74
CA ASP A 134 -30.77 2.06 13.89
C ASP A 134 -29.73 0.96 14.11
N VAL A 135 -30.04 -0.05 14.94
CA VAL A 135 -29.17 -1.21 15.16
C VAL A 135 -28.93 -1.96 13.85
N GLU A 136 -29.99 -2.27 13.11
CA GLU A 136 -29.87 -2.99 11.84
C GLU A 136 -29.10 -2.17 10.79
N ARG A 137 -29.38 -0.87 10.70
CA ARG A 137 -28.63 0.03 9.82
C ARG A 137 -27.14 0.01 10.15
N LEU A 138 -26.76 0.20 11.41
CA LEU A 138 -25.35 0.25 11.83
C LEU A 138 -24.63 -1.08 11.61
N LYS A 139 -25.29 -2.21 11.87
CA LYS A 139 -24.75 -3.56 11.53
C LYS A 139 -24.54 -3.71 10.03
N SER A 140 -25.52 -3.30 9.22
CA SER A 140 -25.42 -3.37 7.76
C SER A 140 -24.29 -2.49 7.22
N GLU A 141 -24.07 -1.31 7.81
CA GLU A 141 -22.95 -0.43 7.47
C GLU A 141 -21.60 -1.04 7.84
N GLY A 142 -21.49 -1.65 9.03
CA GLY A 142 -20.30 -2.39 9.44
C GLY A 142 -19.96 -3.50 8.45
N LYS A 143 -20.96 -4.32 8.09
CA LYS A 143 -20.81 -5.41 7.12
C LYS A 143 -20.38 -4.92 5.74
N LYS A 144 -21.08 -3.92 5.19
CA LYS A 144 -20.73 -3.30 3.89
C LYS A 144 -19.28 -2.82 3.86
N ARG A 145 -18.80 -2.20 4.94
CA ARG A 145 -17.41 -1.71 5.02
C ARG A 145 -16.39 -2.84 5.10
N CYS A 146 -16.70 -3.94 5.77
CA CYS A 146 -15.89 -5.15 5.77
C CYS A 146 -15.84 -5.79 4.38
N ASP A 147 -16.99 -5.92 3.72
CA ASP A 147 -17.09 -6.49 2.37
C ASP A 147 -16.28 -5.64 1.38
N CYS A 148 -16.45 -4.32 1.39
CA CYS A 148 -15.64 -3.38 0.60
C CYS A 148 -14.13 -3.50 0.88
N GLY A 149 -13.75 -3.73 2.15
CA GLY A 149 -12.36 -3.97 2.53
C GLY A 149 -11.82 -5.27 1.93
N TRP A 150 -12.60 -6.34 1.95
CA TRP A 150 -12.23 -7.62 1.37
C TRP A 150 -12.10 -7.55 -0.16
N THR A 151 -13.05 -6.91 -0.84
CA THR A 151 -12.97 -6.69 -2.30
C THR A 151 -11.77 -5.83 -2.65
N SER A 152 -11.51 -4.74 -1.91
CA SER A 152 -10.32 -3.90 -2.11
C SER A 152 -9.01 -4.69 -1.89
N CYS A 153 -9.00 -5.64 -0.95
CA CYS A 153 -7.83 -6.48 -0.70
C CYS A 153 -7.58 -7.47 -1.86
N GLN A 154 -8.66 -8.00 -2.47
CA GLN A 154 -8.58 -8.88 -3.64
C GLN A 154 -8.29 -8.13 -4.95
N THR A 155 -8.67 -6.87 -5.05
CA THR A 155 -8.43 -6.08 -6.26
C THR A 155 -7.16 -5.25 -6.18
N SER A 156 -6.61 -4.96 -5.00
CA SER A 156 -5.28 -4.36 -4.87
C SER A 156 -4.18 -5.29 -5.38
N SER A 157 -4.39 -6.61 -5.37
CA SER A 157 -3.54 -7.58 -6.07
C SER A 157 -3.82 -7.68 -7.59
N ARG A 158 -4.81 -6.94 -8.10
CA ARG A 158 -5.24 -6.92 -9.52
C ARG A 158 -5.40 -5.52 -10.14
N GLY A 159 -5.06 -4.45 -9.42
CA GLY A 159 -5.04 -3.08 -9.93
C GLY A 159 -6.39 -2.40 -10.22
N GLN A 160 -7.55 -2.80 -9.64
CA GLN A 160 -8.84 -2.13 -9.95
C GLN A 160 -9.76 -1.77 -8.74
N GLN A 161 -10.21 -0.51 -8.79
CA GLN A 161 -11.40 0.12 -8.19
C GLN A 161 -11.47 0.41 -6.67
N GLU A 162 -11.93 1.64 -6.38
CA GLU A 162 -12.13 2.22 -5.05
C GLU A 162 -13.57 2.02 -4.56
N CYS A 163 -13.72 1.47 -3.36
CA CYS A 163 -15.00 1.55 -2.64
C CYS A 163 -15.19 2.99 -2.12
N SER A 164 -16.12 3.72 -2.73
CA SER A 164 -16.48 5.10 -2.38
C SER A 164 -17.28 5.18 -1.07
#